data_AF-A0A031FZQ2-F1
#
_entry.id   AF-A0A031FZQ2-F1
#
_cell.length_a   1.000
_cell.length_b   1.000
_cell.length_c   1.000
_cell.angle_alpha   90.00
_cell.angle_beta   90.00
_cell.angle_gamma   90.00
#
_symmetry.space_group_name_H-M   'P 1'
#
loop_
_entity.id
_entity.type
_entity.pdbx_description
1 polymer ?
#
loop_
_entity_poly.entity_id
_entity_poly.type
_entity_poly.pdbx_seq_one_letter_code
_entity_poly.pdbx_strand_id
1 'polypeptide(L)'
;MVDAIQSFLLAIGCAIGAFLAWCKLCETFEKIIRKEKLQRVVVGVMEVSFRVGARKIIALWLHMNNAVFGSRIFSWRALWVSFLLTNVWAGIFILVFSFKYSLFREWMLNIVELSSLRWPALAIYCTILIVEFLSISLTRKIYRVTLSDGKKTFGWALIFDVVGSVVLYYVGLTVAKFILLHHGAASPVTSLGVWLDPNNLTTLLRVVEDFDMSNFKADGQGRFTTDVPLSTEVVYAFPEGVFFFTSLLTSIWLWGYIAAYSIAYVCVRIDRFKPVLWEWVRIEEQPLLVLSVLSGLVIVVIYLLVSIVGVVFRF
;
A
#
# COMPACT_ATOMS: atom_id res chain seq x y z
N MET A 1 -22.85 8.80 17.79
CA MET A 1 -23.25 8.93 16.36
C MET A 1 -22.67 10.18 15.71
N VAL A 2 -22.73 11.35 16.37
CA VAL A 2 -22.09 12.60 15.90
C VAL A 2 -20.56 12.47 15.78
N ASP A 3 -19.89 11.84 16.75
CA ASP A 3 -18.42 11.65 16.72
C ASP A 3 -17.94 10.71 15.60
N ALA A 4 -18.76 9.72 15.24
CA ALA A 4 -18.47 8.78 14.16
C ALA A 4 -18.60 9.47 12.78
N ILE A 5 -19.58 10.36 12.62
CA ILE A 5 -19.76 11.17 11.41
C ILE A 5 -18.62 12.19 11.29
N GLN A 6 -18.27 12.89 12.37
CA GLN A 6 -17.13 13.83 12.36
C GLN A 6 -15.80 13.12 12.06
N SER A 7 -15.56 11.95 12.64
CA SER A 7 -14.33 11.17 12.40
C SER A 7 -14.26 10.61 10.97
N PHE A 8 -15.40 10.18 10.40
CA PHE A 8 -15.49 9.78 9.00
C PHE A 8 -15.23 10.94 8.03
N LEU A 9 -15.80 12.11 8.32
CA LEU A 9 -15.54 13.34 7.56
C LEU A 9 -14.08 13.78 7.69
N LEU A 10 -13.44 13.58 8.84
CA LEU A 10 -12.02 13.86 9.05
C LEU A 10 -11.14 12.90 8.25
N ALA A 11 -11.43 11.60 8.24
CA ALA A 11 -10.71 10.58 7.46
C ALA A 11 -10.82 10.83 5.95
N ILE A 12 -12.02 11.17 5.47
CA ILE A 12 -12.23 11.63 4.09
C ILE A 12 -11.47 12.93 3.84
N GLY A 13 -11.49 13.87 4.78
CA GLY A 13 -10.74 15.11 4.72
C GLY A 13 -9.23 14.89 4.62
N CYS A 14 -8.67 13.94 5.36
CA CYS A 14 -7.26 13.56 5.29
C CYS A 14 -6.92 12.88 3.96
N ALA A 15 -7.79 11.99 3.47
CA ALA A 15 -7.60 11.32 2.18
C ALA A 15 -7.68 12.32 1.00
N ILE A 16 -8.66 13.22 1.03
CA ILE A 16 -8.79 14.33 0.07
C ILE A 16 -7.60 15.28 0.20
N GLY A 17 -7.17 15.63 1.41
CA GLY A 17 -6.01 16.48 1.66
C GLY A 17 -4.72 15.89 1.10
N ALA A 18 -4.48 14.59 1.33
CA ALA A 18 -3.34 13.86 0.76
C ALA A 18 -3.41 13.79 -0.77
N PHE A 19 -4.60 13.56 -1.34
CA PHE A 19 -4.83 13.57 -2.77
C PHE A 19 -4.58 14.95 -3.40
N LEU A 20 -5.10 16.01 -2.79
CA LEU A 20 -4.88 17.40 -3.25
C LEU A 20 -3.41 17.80 -3.12
N ALA A 21 -2.72 17.39 -2.05
CA ALA A 21 -1.28 17.59 -1.91
C ALA A 21 -0.52 16.87 -3.02
N TRP A 22 -0.93 15.65 -3.39
CA TRP A 22 -0.37 14.92 -4.52
C TRP A 22 -0.64 15.61 -5.86
N CYS A 23 -1.85 16.10 -6.10
CA CYS A 23 -2.19 16.89 -7.29
C CYS A 23 -1.33 18.15 -7.38
N LYS A 24 -1.14 18.86 -6.27
CA LYS A 24 -0.30 20.07 -6.20
C LYS A 24 1.17 19.76 -6.41
N LEU A 25 1.63 18.62 -5.92
CA LEU A 25 2.98 18.10 -6.19
C LEU A 25 3.14 17.84 -7.69
N CYS A 26 2.16 17.20 -8.33
CA CYS A 26 2.14 16.95 -9.78
C CYS A 26 2.17 18.25 -10.58
N GLU A 27 1.35 19.24 -10.22
CA GLU A 27 1.34 20.57 -10.84
C GLU A 27 2.72 21.28 -10.69
N THR A 28 3.34 21.17 -9.52
CA THR A 28 4.68 21.71 -9.28
C THR A 28 5.73 20.99 -10.13
N PHE A 29 5.60 19.67 -10.26
CA PHE A 29 6.45 18.86 -11.13
C PHE A 29 6.29 19.24 -12.62
N GLU A 30 5.08 19.51 -13.08
CA GLU A 30 4.84 20.00 -14.45
C GLU A 30 5.56 21.31 -14.73
N LYS A 31 5.56 22.24 -13.77
CA LYS A 31 6.27 23.53 -13.88
C LYS A 31 7.79 23.35 -13.93
N ILE A 32 8.33 22.30 -13.31
CA ILE A 32 9.78 22.01 -13.25
C ILE A 32 10.24 21.20 -14.48
N ILE A 33 9.38 20.35 -15.04
CA ILE A 33 9.70 19.53 -16.21
C ILE A 33 9.75 20.42 -17.46
N ARG A 34 10.86 20.37 -18.23
CA ARG A 34 10.99 21.11 -19.50
C ARG A 34 9.81 20.80 -20.43
N LYS A 35 9.23 21.84 -21.06
CA LYS A 35 8.09 21.75 -22.00
C LYS A 35 8.20 20.62 -23.04
N GLU A 36 9.40 20.36 -23.57
CA GLU A 36 9.66 19.25 -24.53
C GLU A 36 9.39 17.84 -23.97
N LYS A 37 9.60 17.60 -22.67
CA LYS A 37 9.28 16.32 -22.03
C LYS A 37 7.78 16.19 -21.78
N LEU A 38 7.11 17.29 -21.44
CA LEU A 38 5.66 17.36 -21.26
C LEU A 38 4.95 17.09 -22.60
N GLN A 39 5.39 17.74 -23.68
CA GLN A 39 4.88 17.51 -25.03
C GLN A 39 5.05 16.06 -25.48
N ARG A 40 6.14 15.37 -25.07
CA ARG A 40 6.31 13.94 -25.36
C ARG A 40 5.26 13.05 -24.69
N VAL A 41 4.76 13.43 -23.50
CA VAL A 41 3.66 12.74 -22.80
C VAL A 41 2.37 12.94 -23.58
N VAL A 42 2.05 14.17 -23.95
CA VAL A 42 0.87 14.53 -24.76
C VAL A 42 0.86 13.76 -26.09
N VAL A 43 1.97 13.78 -26.84
CA VAL A 43 2.14 13.02 -28.08
C VAL A 43 2.05 11.51 -27.83
N GLY A 44 2.50 11.01 -26.67
CA GLY A 44 2.37 9.60 -26.28
C GLY A 44 0.94 9.17 -25.93
N VAL A 45 0.13 10.07 -25.37
CA VAL A 45 -1.32 9.88 -25.18
C VAL A 45 -2.04 9.83 -26.53
N MET A 46 -1.58 10.64 -27.48
CA MET A 46 -2.11 10.75 -28.84
C MET A 46 -1.58 9.68 -29.82
N GLU A 47 -0.64 8.82 -29.40
CA GLU A 47 0.01 7.85 -30.30
C GLU A 47 -0.89 6.67 -30.71
N VAL A 48 -0.63 6.14 -31.90
CA VAL A 48 -1.45 5.11 -32.56
C VAL A 48 -1.41 3.76 -31.81
N SER A 49 -0.42 3.50 -30.94
CA SER A 49 -0.30 2.22 -30.22
C SER A 49 -0.12 2.37 -28.69
N PHE A 50 -1.00 1.70 -27.93
CA PHE A 50 -1.03 1.69 -26.45
C PHE A 50 0.32 1.42 -25.81
N ARG A 51 1.08 0.48 -26.38
CA ARG A 51 2.37 0.04 -25.83
C ARG A 51 3.42 1.16 -25.80
N VAL A 52 3.41 2.05 -26.79
CA VAL A 52 4.42 3.12 -26.87
C VAL A 52 4.09 4.23 -25.88
N GLY A 53 2.82 4.63 -25.74
CA GLY A 53 2.44 5.60 -24.72
C GLY A 53 2.55 5.06 -23.30
N ALA A 54 2.21 3.78 -23.05
CA ALA A 54 2.41 3.17 -21.73
C ALA A 54 3.89 3.17 -21.30
N ARG A 55 4.83 2.98 -22.23
CA ARG A 55 6.27 3.13 -21.98
C ARG A 55 6.67 4.56 -21.64
N LYS A 56 6.06 5.55 -22.29
CA LYS A 56 6.28 6.97 -21.95
C LYS A 56 5.78 7.30 -20.55
N ILE A 57 4.65 6.70 -20.12
CA ILE A 57 4.15 6.81 -18.74
C ILE A 57 5.13 6.18 -17.75
N ILE A 58 5.70 5.00 -18.03
CA ILE A 58 6.74 4.42 -17.16
C ILE A 58 7.98 5.32 -17.09
N ALA A 59 8.44 5.86 -18.23
CA ALA A 59 9.59 6.76 -18.24
C ALA A 59 9.33 8.04 -17.42
N LEU A 60 8.11 8.57 -17.49
CA LEU A 60 7.66 9.70 -16.70
C LEU A 60 7.62 9.37 -15.21
N TRP A 61 6.98 8.26 -14.84
CA TRP A 61 6.92 7.77 -13.46
C TRP A 61 8.33 7.54 -12.88
N LEU A 62 9.24 6.95 -13.66
CA LEU A 62 10.62 6.73 -13.25
C LEU A 62 11.37 8.05 -13.11
N HIS A 63 11.09 9.05 -13.96
CA HIS A 63 11.65 10.39 -13.84
C HIS A 63 11.19 11.08 -12.56
N MET A 64 9.90 11.02 -12.24
CA MET A 64 9.34 11.57 -10.99
C MET A 64 9.94 10.85 -9.77
N ASN A 65 10.01 9.53 -9.79
CA ASN A 65 10.64 8.75 -8.74
C ASN A 65 12.13 9.09 -8.57
N ASN A 66 12.87 9.26 -9.66
CA ASN A 66 14.27 9.66 -9.58
C ASN A 66 14.44 11.11 -9.09
N ALA A 67 13.46 11.99 -9.34
CA ALA A 67 13.48 13.34 -8.81
C ALA A 67 13.23 13.37 -7.29
N VAL A 68 12.40 12.45 -6.78
CA VAL A 68 12.07 12.31 -5.35
C VAL A 68 13.15 11.54 -4.60
N PHE A 69 13.44 10.31 -5.01
CA PHE A 69 14.38 9.38 -4.36
C PHE A 69 15.85 9.55 -4.80
N GLY A 70 16.12 10.35 -5.83
CA GLY A 70 17.47 10.53 -6.41
C GLY A 70 17.76 9.60 -7.59
N SER A 71 18.85 9.85 -8.33
CA SER A 71 19.18 9.09 -9.56
C SER A 71 19.76 7.70 -9.32
N ARG A 72 20.33 7.44 -8.14
CA ARG A 72 20.85 6.11 -7.76
C ARG A 72 19.73 5.25 -7.18
N ILE A 73 19.75 3.93 -7.46
CA ILE A 73 18.77 2.98 -6.90
C ILE A 73 18.94 2.93 -5.39
N PHE A 74 20.15 2.59 -4.94
CA PHE A 74 20.56 2.68 -3.54
C PHE A 74 21.21 4.04 -3.27
N SER A 75 20.63 4.83 -2.38
CA SER A 75 21.22 6.08 -1.90
C SER A 75 20.64 6.47 -0.55
N TRP A 76 21.39 7.28 0.20
CA TRP A 76 20.93 7.81 1.49
C TRP A 76 19.65 8.64 1.34
N ARG A 77 19.55 9.41 0.26
CA ARG A 77 18.33 10.16 -0.08
C ARG A 77 17.14 9.22 -0.28
N ALA A 78 17.32 8.15 -1.06
CA ALA A 78 16.25 7.18 -1.31
C ALA A 78 15.79 6.50 0.00
N LEU A 79 16.72 6.19 0.90
CA LEU A 79 16.42 5.61 2.20
C LEU A 79 15.56 6.56 3.06
N TRP A 80 16.01 7.80 3.27
CA TRP A 80 15.28 8.77 4.08
C TRP A 80 13.92 9.13 3.52
N VAL A 81 13.81 9.30 2.20
CA VAL A 81 12.54 9.60 1.54
C VAL A 81 11.58 8.41 1.64
N SER A 82 12.08 7.18 1.49
CA SER A 82 11.28 5.97 1.72
C SER A 82 10.75 5.94 3.15
N PHE A 83 11.62 6.15 4.14
CA PHE A 83 11.21 6.14 5.55
C PHE A 83 10.15 7.21 5.81
N LEU A 84 10.37 8.43 5.34
CA LEU A 84 9.41 9.52 5.50
C LEU A 84 8.06 9.18 4.87
N LEU A 85 8.05 8.68 3.64
CA LEU A 85 6.81 8.31 2.95
C LEU A 85 6.07 7.16 3.66
N THR A 86 6.78 6.10 4.06
CA THR A 86 6.20 4.99 4.81
C THR A 86 5.57 5.49 6.12
N ASN A 87 6.25 6.39 6.84
CA ASN A 87 5.72 6.98 8.08
C ASN A 87 4.46 7.82 7.84
N VAL A 88 4.48 8.69 6.83
CA VAL A 88 3.33 9.54 6.50
C VAL A 88 2.13 8.68 6.15
N TRP A 89 2.30 7.68 5.30
CA TRP A 89 1.20 6.81 4.89
C TRP A 89 0.73 5.88 5.99
N ALA A 90 1.64 5.28 6.76
CA ALA A 90 1.28 4.46 7.92
C ALA A 90 0.52 5.29 8.95
N GLY A 91 0.93 6.53 9.21
CA GLY A 91 0.23 7.46 10.08
C GLY A 91 -1.20 7.74 9.59
N ILE A 92 -1.38 8.02 8.29
CA ILE A 92 -2.71 8.20 7.69
C ILE A 92 -3.56 6.94 7.87
N PHE A 93 -3.04 5.75 7.54
CA PHE A 93 -3.80 4.51 7.66
C PHE A 93 -4.13 4.15 9.10
N ILE A 94 -3.18 4.28 10.03
CA ILE A 94 -3.40 4.06 11.46
C ILE A 94 -4.49 4.99 11.98
N LEU A 95 -4.46 6.28 11.62
CA LEU A 95 -5.51 7.23 12.01
C LEU A 95 -6.87 6.79 11.46
N VAL A 96 -6.96 6.56 10.15
CA VAL A 96 -8.22 6.15 9.49
C VAL A 96 -8.78 4.85 10.09
N PHE A 97 -7.94 3.85 10.31
CA PHE A 97 -8.37 2.56 10.88
C PHE A 97 -8.72 2.68 12.36
N SER A 98 -7.98 3.47 13.14
CA SER A 98 -8.32 3.73 14.55
C SER A 98 -9.65 4.47 14.70
N PHE A 99 -10.03 5.31 13.74
CA PHE A 99 -11.35 5.95 13.73
C PHE A 99 -12.46 4.98 13.33
N LYS A 100 -12.20 4.12 12.34
CA LYS A 100 -13.22 3.21 11.80
C LYS A 100 -13.44 1.97 12.67
N TYR A 101 -12.40 1.47 13.34
CA TYR A 101 -12.41 0.21 14.07
C TYR A 101 -11.92 0.42 15.51
N SER A 102 -12.86 0.34 16.47
CA SER A 102 -12.56 0.55 17.90
C SER A 102 -11.52 -0.42 18.45
N LEU A 103 -11.61 -1.69 18.06
CA LEU A 103 -10.67 -2.74 18.48
C LEU A 103 -9.25 -2.47 17.96
N PHE A 104 -9.11 -1.97 16.73
CA PHE A 104 -7.81 -1.56 16.19
C PHE A 104 -7.21 -0.42 17.03
N ARG A 105 -8.03 0.58 17.39
CA ARG A 105 -7.60 1.71 18.23
C ARG A 105 -7.10 1.25 19.60
N GLU A 106 -7.84 0.37 20.27
CA GLU A 106 -7.47 -0.17 21.59
C GLU A 106 -6.13 -0.90 21.52
N TRP A 107 -5.93 -1.73 20.51
CA TRP A 107 -4.65 -2.41 20.30
C TRP A 107 -3.49 -1.47 20.03
N MET A 108 -3.70 -0.42 19.23
CA MET A 108 -2.67 0.60 18.99
C MET A 108 -2.27 1.32 20.27
N LEU A 109 -3.22 1.62 21.16
CA LEU A 109 -2.93 2.19 22.48
C LEU A 109 -2.17 1.18 23.36
N ASN A 110 -2.61 -0.07 23.40
CA ASN A 110 -1.94 -1.14 24.16
C ASN A 110 -0.48 -1.34 23.73
N ILE A 111 -0.17 -1.26 22.43
CA ILE A 111 1.22 -1.34 21.92
C ILE A 111 2.09 -0.20 22.47
N VAL A 112 1.51 0.99 22.63
CA VAL A 112 2.23 2.17 23.16
C VAL A 112 2.40 2.04 24.67
N GLU A 113 1.35 1.66 25.39
CA GLU A 113 1.31 1.62 26.85
C GLU A 113 2.11 0.44 27.42
N LEU A 114 1.95 -0.77 26.85
CA LEU A 114 2.57 -1.99 27.37
C LEU A 114 4.00 -2.17 26.83
N SER A 115 4.98 -2.13 27.74
CA SER A 115 6.40 -2.29 27.38
C SER A 115 6.72 -3.64 26.74
N SER A 116 6.01 -4.71 27.11
CA SER A 116 6.14 -6.06 26.54
C SER A 116 5.78 -6.11 25.04
N LEU A 117 4.86 -5.26 24.59
CA LEU A 117 4.46 -5.16 23.18
C LEU A 117 5.30 -4.14 22.39
N ARG A 118 5.72 -3.07 23.06
CA ARG A 118 6.39 -1.93 22.42
C ARG A 118 7.71 -2.29 21.76
N TRP A 119 8.55 -3.07 22.43
CA TRP A 119 9.89 -3.43 21.91
C TRP A 119 9.82 -4.37 20.70
N PRO A 120 9.03 -5.47 20.74
CA PRO A 120 8.79 -6.29 19.54
C PRO A 120 8.20 -5.48 18.39
N ALA A 121 7.23 -4.60 18.66
CA ALA A 121 6.63 -3.74 17.65
C ALA A 121 7.66 -2.79 17.00
N LEU A 122 8.53 -2.17 17.79
CA LEU A 122 9.59 -1.28 17.29
C LEU A 122 10.59 -2.05 16.42
N ALA A 123 10.99 -3.25 16.85
CA ALA A 123 11.93 -4.08 16.09
C ALA A 123 11.35 -4.49 14.73
N ILE A 124 10.10 -4.96 14.71
CA ILE A 124 9.38 -5.29 13.47
C ILE A 124 9.20 -4.07 12.58
N TYR A 125 8.86 -2.92 13.17
CA TYR A 125 8.74 -1.65 12.45
C TYR A 125 10.05 -1.26 11.75
N CYS A 126 11.18 -1.35 12.44
CA CYS A 126 12.50 -1.11 11.84
C CYS A 126 12.79 -2.08 10.67
N THR A 127 12.42 -3.36 10.80
CA THR A 127 12.55 -4.30 9.67
C THR A 127 11.69 -3.87 8.49
N ILE A 128 10.45 -3.45 8.72
CA ILE A 128 9.54 -3.00 7.66
C ILE A 128 10.14 -1.82 6.92
N LEU A 129 10.70 -0.82 7.61
CA LEU A 129 11.34 0.31 6.95
C LEU A 129 12.45 -0.13 5.97
N ILE A 130 13.23 -1.15 6.35
CA ILE A 130 14.26 -1.73 5.47
C ILE A 130 13.60 -2.45 4.28
N VAL A 131 12.58 -3.28 4.53
CA VAL A 131 11.83 -4.01 3.50
C VAL A 131 11.22 -3.05 2.48
N GLU A 132 10.62 -1.95 2.94
CA GLU A 132 10.03 -0.88 2.13
C GLU A 132 11.08 -0.23 1.22
N PHE A 133 12.22 0.14 1.78
CA PHE A 133 13.32 0.70 1.00
C PHE A 133 13.81 -0.28 -0.08
N LEU A 134 13.89 -1.57 0.25
CA LEU A 134 14.25 -2.63 -0.68
C LEU A 134 13.18 -2.84 -1.76
N SER A 135 11.89 -2.78 -1.40
CA SER A 135 10.76 -2.87 -2.34
C SER A 135 10.81 -1.73 -3.34
N ILE A 136 10.90 -0.48 -2.89
CA ILE A 136 11.02 0.69 -3.77
C ILE A 136 12.25 0.59 -4.68
N SER A 137 13.37 0.11 -4.14
CA SER A 137 14.60 -0.11 -4.91
C SER A 137 14.41 -1.18 -6.00
N LEU A 138 13.68 -2.26 -5.68
CA LEU A 138 13.34 -3.33 -6.60
C LEU A 138 12.41 -2.82 -7.72
N THR A 139 11.32 -2.14 -7.37
CA THR A 139 10.40 -1.47 -8.31
C THR A 139 11.16 -0.59 -9.29
N ARG A 140 12.02 0.30 -8.79
CA ARG A 140 12.83 1.19 -9.63
C ARG A 140 13.81 0.44 -10.53
N LYS A 141 14.35 -0.69 -10.07
CA LYS A 141 15.23 -1.56 -10.87
C LYS A 141 14.45 -2.25 -11.98
N ILE A 142 13.30 -2.85 -11.68
CA ILE A 142 12.43 -3.54 -12.64
C ILE A 142 12.07 -2.59 -13.79
N TYR A 143 11.61 -1.37 -13.49
CA TYR A 143 11.19 -0.44 -14.54
C TYR A 143 12.36 0.19 -15.33
N ARG A 144 13.56 0.33 -14.73
CA ARG A 144 14.76 0.71 -15.49
C ARG A 144 15.12 -0.34 -16.54
N VAL A 145 15.15 -1.61 -16.15
CA VAL A 145 15.45 -2.74 -17.05
C VAL A 145 14.36 -2.88 -18.11
N THR A 146 13.09 -2.70 -17.74
CA THR A 146 11.97 -2.75 -18.68
C THR A 146 12.05 -1.66 -19.76
N LEU A 147 12.59 -0.48 -19.42
CA LEU A 147 12.83 0.58 -20.39
C LEU A 147 14.03 0.26 -21.32
N SER A 148 15.08 -0.40 -20.83
CA SER A 148 16.25 -0.78 -21.64
C SER A 148 15.98 -1.96 -22.59
N ASP A 149 15.27 -3.00 -22.13
CA ASP A 149 15.21 -4.30 -22.81
C ASP A 149 14.15 -4.42 -23.93
N GLY A 150 13.42 -3.35 -24.23
CA GLY A 150 12.46 -3.35 -25.36
C GLY A 150 11.04 -3.88 -25.04
N LYS A 151 10.24 -4.11 -26.09
CA LYS A 151 8.76 -4.15 -26.06
C LYS A 151 8.13 -5.39 -25.39
N LYS A 152 8.89 -6.46 -25.12
CA LYS A 152 8.33 -7.78 -24.73
C LYS A 152 8.10 -7.96 -23.21
N THR A 153 8.64 -7.09 -22.37
CA THR A 153 8.66 -7.26 -20.91
C THR A 153 7.64 -6.40 -20.15
N PHE A 154 6.83 -5.57 -20.85
CA PHE A 154 5.96 -4.57 -20.21
C PHE A 154 4.92 -5.14 -19.23
N GLY A 155 4.10 -6.11 -19.67
CA GLY A 155 3.08 -6.71 -18.80
C GLY A 155 3.68 -7.51 -17.65
N TRP A 156 4.78 -8.21 -17.94
CA TRP A 156 5.54 -8.98 -16.95
C TRP A 156 6.17 -8.11 -15.88
N ALA A 157 6.65 -6.90 -16.22
CA ALA A 157 7.23 -5.97 -15.25
C ALA A 157 6.25 -5.58 -14.14
N LEU A 158 4.97 -5.33 -14.48
CA LEU A 158 3.95 -5.00 -13.50
C LEU A 158 3.68 -6.16 -12.54
N ILE A 159 3.62 -7.39 -13.08
CA ILE A 159 3.42 -8.60 -12.29
C ILE A 159 4.62 -8.83 -11.37
N PHE A 160 5.84 -8.77 -11.91
CA PHE A 160 7.06 -8.96 -11.11
C PHE A 160 7.26 -7.90 -10.04
N ASP A 161 6.82 -6.66 -10.27
CA ASP A 161 6.87 -5.59 -9.29
C ASP A 161 5.97 -5.87 -8.08
N VAL A 162 4.69 -6.22 -8.33
CA VAL A 162 3.75 -6.55 -7.26
C VAL A 162 4.13 -7.84 -6.55
N VAL A 163 4.37 -8.92 -7.31
CA VAL A 163 4.77 -10.21 -6.72
C VAL A 163 6.08 -10.07 -5.95
N GLY A 164 7.06 -9.35 -6.52
CA GLY A 164 8.33 -9.08 -5.86
C GLY A 164 8.16 -8.33 -4.54
N SER A 165 7.30 -7.31 -4.50
CA SER A 165 7.03 -6.55 -3.28
C SER A 165 6.30 -7.39 -2.22
N VAL A 166 5.29 -8.18 -2.62
CA VAL A 166 4.58 -9.10 -1.71
C VAL A 166 5.51 -10.16 -1.14
N VAL A 167 6.33 -10.78 -1.97
CA VAL A 167 7.31 -11.80 -1.54
C VAL A 167 8.35 -11.19 -0.60
N LEU A 168 8.88 -10.01 -0.94
CA LEU A 168 9.86 -9.32 -0.11
C LEU A 168 9.28 -8.97 1.26
N TYR A 169 8.03 -8.49 1.30
CA TYR A 169 7.32 -8.20 2.53
C TYR A 169 7.11 -9.45 3.38
N TYR A 170 6.60 -10.53 2.77
CA TYR A 170 6.39 -11.81 3.44
C TYR A 170 7.67 -12.39 4.02
N VAL A 171 8.73 -12.48 3.22
CA VAL A 171 10.01 -13.04 3.66
C VAL A 171 10.62 -12.16 4.76
N GLY A 172 10.62 -10.83 4.57
CA GLY A 172 11.18 -9.89 5.55
C GLY A 172 10.50 -9.99 6.92
N LEU A 173 9.17 -10.01 6.95
CA LEU A 173 8.41 -10.19 8.19
C LEU A 173 8.59 -11.59 8.79
N THR A 174 8.58 -12.64 7.98
CA THR A 174 8.75 -14.01 8.46
C THR A 174 10.09 -14.18 9.15
N VAL A 175 11.17 -13.68 8.52
CA VAL A 175 12.52 -13.73 9.11
C VAL A 175 12.57 -12.92 10.40
N ALA A 176 11.99 -11.73 10.44
CA ALA A 176 12.00 -10.92 11.66
C ALA A 176 11.20 -11.54 12.81
N LYS A 177 10.01 -12.07 12.54
CA LYS A 177 9.22 -12.81 13.55
C LYS A 177 9.95 -14.06 14.03
N PHE A 178 10.60 -14.79 13.13
CA PHE A 178 11.37 -15.97 13.51
C PHE A 178 12.53 -15.60 14.45
N ILE A 179 13.27 -14.53 14.16
CA ILE A 179 14.38 -14.07 14.99
C ILE A 179 13.91 -13.51 16.34
N LEU A 180 12.83 -12.71 16.34
CA LEU A 180 12.40 -11.97 17.52
C LEU A 180 11.48 -12.78 18.44
N LEU A 181 10.59 -13.58 17.86
CA LEU A 181 9.50 -14.26 18.57
C LEU A 181 9.66 -15.78 18.57
N HIS A 182 10.71 -16.31 17.91
CA HIS A 182 10.92 -17.76 17.71
C HIS A 182 9.70 -18.43 17.05
N HIS A 183 8.95 -17.67 16.25
CA HIS A 183 7.72 -18.10 15.61
C HIS A 183 7.75 -17.72 14.13
N GLY A 184 7.40 -18.68 13.26
CA GLY A 184 7.25 -18.40 11.83
C GLY A 184 6.01 -17.55 11.54
N ALA A 185 5.97 -16.93 10.36
CA ALA A 185 4.72 -16.37 9.87
C ALA A 185 3.74 -17.51 9.51
N ALA A 186 2.45 -17.20 9.52
CA ALA A 186 1.45 -18.08 8.94
C ALA A 186 1.72 -18.31 7.45
N SER A 187 1.07 -19.32 6.85
CA SER A 187 1.20 -19.58 5.41
C SER A 187 1.00 -18.31 4.56
N PRO A 188 1.57 -18.21 3.35
CA PRO A 188 1.44 -17.00 2.52
C PRO A 188 -0.01 -16.57 2.29
N VAL A 189 -0.92 -17.53 2.09
CA VAL A 189 -2.35 -17.27 1.86
C VAL A 189 -3.02 -16.73 3.13
N THR A 190 -2.74 -17.35 4.29
CA THR A 190 -3.26 -16.88 5.58
C THR A 190 -2.74 -15.49 5.91
N SER A 191 -1.44 -15.26 5.72
CA SER A 191 -0.81 -13.96 5.95
C SER A 191 -1.43 -12.88 5.07
N LEU A 192 -1.65 -13.15 3.78
CA LEU A 192 -2.33 -12.23 2.88
C LEU A 192 -3.76 -11.93 3.33
N GLY A 193 -4.51 -12.95 3.78
CA GLY A 193 -5.86 -12.76 4.33
C GLY A 193 -5.87 -11.85 5.56
N VAL A 194 -4.91 -12.01 6.47
CA VAL A 194 -4.76 -11.16 7.65
C VAL A 194 -4.36 -9.73 7.27
N TRP A 195 -3.42 -9.55 6.34
CA TRP A 195 -2.96 -8.22 5.93
C TRP A 195 -4.01 -7.43 5.16
N LEU A 196 -4.88 -8.13 4.43
CA LEU A 196 -6.00 -7.53 3.71
C LEU A 196 -7.21 -7.23 4.60
N ASP A 197 -7.23 -7.70 5.84
CA ASP A 197 -8.27 -7.40 6.82
C ASP A 197 -7.87 -6.17 7.66
N PRO A 198 -8.47 -4.99 7.40
CA PRO A 198 -8.10 -3.77 8.10
C PRO A 198 -8.64 -3.71 9.54
N ASN A 199 -9.45 -4.69 9.97
CA ASN A 199 -10.05 -4.71 11.31
C ASN A 199 -9.14 -5.39 12.34
N ASN A 200 -8.23 -6.25 11.89
CA ASN A 200 -7.45 -7.12 12.76
C ASN A 200 -5.99 -6.66 12.81
N LEU A 201 -5.44 -6.56 14.03
CA LEU A 201 -3.99 -6.59 14.20
C LEU A 201 -3.52 -8.03 14.24
N THR A 202 -2.34 -8.28 13.71
CA THR A 202 -1.69 -9.56 13.91
C THR A 202 -1.20 -9.63 15.36
N THR A 203 -1.77 -10.56 16.13
CA THR A 203 -1.39 -10.81 17.52
C THR A 203 -0.79 -12.20 17.69
N LEU A 204 0.20 -12.34 18.57
CA LEU A 204 0.71 -13.65 19.01
C LEU A 204 0.43 -13.82 20.49
N LEU A 205 -0.23 -14.93 20.83
CA LEU A 205 -0.44 -15.37 22.20
C LEU A 205 0.65 -16.38 22.57
N ARG A 206 1.20 -16.24 23.77
CA ARG A 206 2.09 -17.21 24.38
C ARG A 206 1.46 -17.72 25.68
N VAL A 207 1.53 -19.02 25.91
CA VAL A 207 1.16 -19.58 27.21
C VAL A 207 2.27 -19.25 28.21
N VAL A 208 1.91 -18.63 29.32
CA VAL A 208 2.85 -18.11 30.33
C VAL A 208 3.30 -19.19 31.30
N GLU A 209 2.39 -20.12 31.62
CA GLU A 209 2.62 -21.23 32.54
C GLU A 209 2.65 -22.55 31.77
N ASP A 210 3.56 -23.44 32.17
CA ASP A 210 3.60 -24.79 31.60
C ASP A 210 2.27 -25.51 31.86
N PHE A 211 1.88 -26.39 30.94
CA PHE A 211 0.71 -27.26 31.10
C PHE A 211 0.94 -28.18 32.29
N ASP A 212 0.41 -27.81 33.46
CA ASP A 212 0.39 -28.69 34.62
C ASP A 212 -0.71 -29.76 34.43
N MET A 213 -0.31 -30.87 33.83
CA MET A 213 -1.14 -32.06 33.61
C MET A 213 -1.74 -32.61 34.91
N SER A 214 -1.20 -32.27 36.09
CA SER A 214 -1.76 -32.71 37.38
C SER A 214 -3.09 -32.04 37.74
N ASN A 215 -3.41 -30.90 37.12
CA ASN A 215 -4.68 -30.18 37.31
C ASN A 215 -5.79 -30.63 36.35
N PHE A 216 -5.51 -31.57 35.45
CA PHE A 216 -6.47 -32.08 34.49
C PHE A 216 -7.19 -33.31 35.05
N LYS A 217 -8.52 -33.23 35.12
CA LYS A 217 -9.39 -34.36 35.42
C LYS A 217 -9.87 -34.97 34.10
N ALA A 218 -9.83 -36.30 34.00
CA ALA A 218 -10.39 -36.98 32.84
C ALA A 218 -11.92 -36.88 32.88
N ASP A 219 -12.53 -36.42 31.79
CA ASP A 219 -14.00 -36.33 31.58
C ASP A 219 -14.55 -37.56 30.83
N GLY A 220 -13.70 -38.58 30.64
CA GLY A 220 -14.01 -39.73 29.79
C GLY A 220 -13.89 -39.41 28.30
N GLN A 221 -14.01 -40.44 27.45
CA GLN A 221 -13.85 -40.36 25.98
C GLN A 221 -12.52 -39.74 25.49
N GLY A 222 -11.44 -39.87 26.28
CA GLY A 222 -10.14 -39.30 25.92
C GLY A 222 -10.06 -37.77 26.02
N ARG A 223 -11.00 -37.14 26.73
CA ARG A 223 -11.01 -35.70 27.00
C ARG A 223 -10.54 -35.42 28.43
N PHE A 224 -9.86 -34.28 28.57
CA PHE A 224 -9.35 -33.78 29.84
C PHE A 224 -9.88 -32.37 30.06
N THR A 225 -10.33 -32.09 31.28
CA THR A 225 -10.85 -30.78 31.71
C THR A 225 -10.02 -30.28 32.89
N THR A 226 -9.67 -29.00 32.90
CA THR A 226 -8.96 -28.35 34.02
C THR A 226 -9.84 -27.25 34.61
N ASP A 227 -9.83 -27.13 35.94
CA ASP A 227 -10.53 -26.07 36.69
C ASP A 227 -9.70 -24.76 36.73
N VAL A 228 -8.41 -24.83 36.36
CA VAL A 228 -7.51 -23.66 36.31
C VAL A 228 -7.49 -23.11 34.88
N PRO A 229 -7.87 -21.83 34.66
CA PRO A 229 -7.82 -21.22 33.34
C PRO A 229 -6.37 -21.11 32.84
N LEU A 230 -6.16 -21.33 31.54
CA LEU A 230 -4.84 -21.18 30.93
C LEU A 230 -4.39 -19.73 30.98
N SER A 231 -3.27 -19.47 31.66
CA SER A 231 -2.62 -18.15 31.68
C SER A 231 -1.94 -17.89 30.33
N THR A 232 -2.51 -17.01 29.52
CA THR A 232 -1.93 -16.58 28.24
C THR A 232 -1.57 -15.10 28.27
N GLU A 233 -0.44 -14.75 27.67
CA GLU A 233 0.00 -13.36 27.49
C GLU A 233 0.11 -13.07 26.00
N VAL A 234 -0.31 -11.87 25.62
CA VAL A 234 -0.08 -11.35 24.27
C VAL A 234 1.36 -10.86 24.21
N VAL A 235 2.20 -11.56 23.46
CA VAL A 235 3.64 -11.24 23.34
C VAL A 235 3.96 -10.45 22.08
N TYR A 236 2.97 -10.26 21.21
CA TYR A 236 3.10 -9.52 19.97
C TYR A 236 1.74 -8.95 19.56
N ALA A 237 1.74 -7.69 19.16
CA ALA A 237 0.65 -7.05 18.46
C ALA A 237 1.26 -6.04 17.49
N PHE A 238 0.90 -6.12 16.21
CA PHE A 238 1.43 -5.20 15.21
C PHE A 238 0.47 -5.03 14.02
N PRO A 239 0.29 -3.80 13.49
CA PRO A 239 -0.61 -3.53 12.38
C PRO A 239 0.05 -3.88 11.03
N GLU A 240 0.38 -5.15 10.82
CA GLU A 240 1.05 -5.61 9.59
C GLU A 240 0.30 -5.22 8.32
N GLY A 241 -1.04 -5.31 8.31
CA GLY A 241 -1.85 -4.90 7.17
C GLY A 241 -1.61 -3.44 6.74
N VAL A 242 -1.48 -2.51 7.70
CA VAL A 242 -1.16 -1.11 7.40
C VAL A 242 0.15 -1.01 6.62
N PHE A 243 1.18 -1.66 7.12
CA PHE A 243 2.50 -1.62 6.50
C PHE A 243 2.61 -2.44 5.22
N PHE A 244 1.77 -3.47 5.07
CA PHE A 244 1.62 -4.16 3.80
C PHE A 244 1.06 -3.21 2.73
N PHE A 245 0.02 -2.43 3.05
CA PHE A 245 -0.51 -1.43 2.12
C PHE A 245 0.52 -0.34 1.79
N THR A 246 1.31 0.14 2.76
CA THR A 246 2.36 1.12 2.47
C THR A 246 3.38 0.60 1.48
N SER A 247 3.76 -0.68 1.60
CA SER A 247 4.77 -1.31 0.72
C SER A 247 4.33 -1.39 -0.73
N LEU A 248 3.02 -1.46 -0.97
CA LEU A 248 2.45 -1.55 -2.31
C LEU A 248 2.20 -0.17 -2.93
N LEU A 249 2.23 0.92 -2.16
CA LEU A 249 1.82 2.24 -2.65
C LEU A 249 2.61 2.67 -3.88
N THR A 250 3.94 2.49 -3.91
CA THR A 250 4.75 2.89 -5.07
C THR A 250 4.35 2.17 -6.36
N SER A 251 3.99 0.89 -6.25
CA SER A 251 3.46 0.10 -7.37
C SER A 251 2.05 0.55 -7.73
N ILE A 252 1.16 0.72 -6.74
CA ILE A 252 -0.23 1.17 -6.94
C ILE A 252 -0.28 2.53 -7.64
N TRP A 253 0.59 3.47 -7.31
CA TRP A 253 0.67 4.76 -7.99
C TRP A 253 0.98 4.61 -9.49
N LEU A 254 1.93 3.74 -9.86
CA LEU A 254 2.22 3.47 -11.27
C LEU A 254 1.00 2.82 -11.96
N TRP A 255 0.34 1.89 -11.30
CA TRP A 255 -0.87 1.26 -11.82
C TRP A 255 -1.98 2.29 -12.05
N GLY A 256 -2.15 3.23 -11.13
CA GLY A 256 -3.05 4.37 -11.29
C GLY A 256 -2.72 5.21 -12.52
N TYR A 257 -1.44 5.53 -12.76
CA TYR A 257 -1.02 6.25 -13.96
C TYR A 257 -1.27 5.45 -15.26
N ILE A 258 -1.02 4.14 -15.25
CA ILE A 258 -1.27 3.27 -16.41
C ILE A 258 -2.78 3.11 -16.66
N ALA A 259 -3.60 2.98 -15.62
CA ALA A 259 -5.05 2.91 -15.72
C ALA A 259 -5.63 4.22 -16.26
N ALA A 260 -5.19 5.37 -15.72
CA ALA A 260 -5.58 6.69 -16.21
C ALA A 260 -5.21 6.89 -17.69
N TYR A 261 -3.99 6.47 -18.08
CA TYR A 261 -3.56 6.45 -19.47
C TYR A 261 -4.44 5.54 -20.34
N SER A 262 -4.81 4.36 -19.83
CA SER A 262 -5.66 3.41 -20.56
C SER A 262 -7.05 3.97 -20.81
N ILE A 263 -7.64 4.62 -19.80
CA ILE A 263 -8.92 5.30 -19.93
C ILE A 263 -8.82 6.42 -20.96
N ALA A 264 -7.82 7.29 -20.85
CA ALA A 264 -7.59 8.36 -21.83
C ALA A 264 -7.40 7.81 -23.26
N TYR A 265 -6.62 6.74 -23.42
CA TYR A 265 -6.37 6.09 -24.70
C TYR A 265 -7.65 5.51 -25.34
N VAL A 266 -8.55 4.94 -24.52
CA VAL A 266 -9.85 4.44 -24.97
C VAL A 266 -10.77 5.61 -25.32
N CYS A 267 -10.86 6.63 -24.47
CA CYS A 267 -11.69 7.82 -24.68
C CYS A 267 -11.33 8.57 -25.97
N VAL A 268 -10.04 8.71 -26.29
CA VAL A 268 -9.57 9.36 -27.54
C VAL A 268 -9.95 8.56 -28.79
N ARG A 269 -10.21 7.24 -28.69
CA ARG A 269 -10.62 6.40 -29.82
C ARG A 269 -12.13 6.24 -29.97
N ILE A 270 -12.91 6.64 -28.98
CA ILE A 270 -14.37 6.66 -29.08
C ILE A 270 -14.79 8.04 -29.56
N ASP A 271 -15.16 8.16 -30.84
CA ASP A 271 -15.46 9.45 -31.50
C ASP A 271 -16.54 10.28 -30.81
N ARG A 272 -17.46 9.66 -30.04
CA ARG A 272 -18.50 10.36 -29.26
C ARG A 272 -17.99 11.12 -28.03
N PHE A 273 -16.86 10.72 -27.44
CA PHE A 273 -16.37 11.32 -26.19
C PHE A 273 -15.25 12.35 -26.40
N LYS A 274 -14.70 12.45 -27.61
CA LYS A 274 -13.65 13.42 -27.97
C LYS A 274 -13.98 14.86 -27.57
N PRO A 275 -15.10 15.48 -27.98
CA PRO A 275 -15.30 16.90 -27.70
C PRO A 275 -15.48 17.20 -26.21
N VAL A 276 -16.20 16.35 -25.46
CA VAL A 276 -16.50 16.56 -24.03
C VAL A 276 -15.28 16.30 -23.15
N LEU A 277 -14.47 15.26 -23.44
CA LEU A 277 -13.23 15.02 -22.70
C LEU A 277 -12.17 16.07 -23.02
N TRP A 278 -12.05 16.54 -24.26
CA TRP A 278 -10.99 17.49 -24.62
C TRP A 278 -11.16 18.86 -23.96
N GLU A 279 -12.40 19.34 -23.77
CA GLU A 279 -12.66 20.59 -23.04
C GLU A 279 -12.38 20.47 -21.54
N TRP A 280 -12.75 19.35 -20.91
CA TRP A 280 -12.60 19.14 -19.47
C TRP A 280 -11.18 18.74 -19.05
N VAL A 281 -10.49 18.01 -19.91
CA VAL A 281 -9.35 17.20 -19.49
C VAL A 281 -8.03 17.86 -19.89
N ARG A 282 -7.99 18.99 -20.62
CA ARG A 282 -6.80 19.84 -20.95
C ARG A 282 -5.44 19.10 -20.94
N ILE A 283 -5.40 17.90 -21.55
CA ILE A 283 -4.24 16.99 -21.46
C ILE A 283 -2.99 17.64 -22.04
N GLU A 284 -3.20 18.51 -23.03
CA GLU A 284 -2.13 19.22 -23.72
C GLU A 284 -1.44 20.25 -22.82
N GLU A 285 -2.16 20.83 -21.85
CA GLU A 285 -1.64 21.86 -20.94
C GLU A 285 -1.09 21.25 -19.63
N GLN A 286 -1.79 20.28 -19.03
CA GLN A 286 -1.47 19.72 -17.70
C GLN A 286 -1.65 18.18 -17.62
N PRO A 287 -0.85 17.39 -18.37
CA PRO A 287 -1.04 15.94 -18.48
C PRO A 287 -0.83 15.15 -17.19
N LEU A 288 0.10 15.56 -16.31
CA LEU A 288 0.34 14.91 -15.02
C LEU A 288 -0.79 15.20 -14.03
N LEU A 289 -1.27 16.44 -13.96
CA LEU A 289 -2.40 16.79 -13.10
C LEU A 289 -3.63 15.95 -13.48
N VAL A 290 -3.90 15.88 -14.77
CA VAL A 290 -5.01 15.12 -15.35
C VAL A 290 -4.91 13.63 -15.06
N LEU A 291 -3.74 13.02 -15.29
CA LEU A 291 -3.54 11.61 -15.00
C LEU A 291 -3.70 11.31 -13.52
N SER A 292 -3.27 12.23 -12.64
CA SER A 292 -3.48 12.12 -11.19
C SER A 292 -4.94 12.27 -10.78
N VAL A 293 -5.71 13.16 -11.44
CA VAL A 293 -7.15 13.30 -11.20
C VAL A 293 -7.90 12.03 -11.62
N LEU A 294 -7.60 11.52 -12.82
CA LEU A 294 -8.19 10.29 -13.34
C LEU A 294 -7.83 9.07 -12.49
N SER A 295 -6.59 8.96 -12.02
CA SER A 295 -6.18 7.86 -11.14
C SER A 295 -6.91 7.91 -9.79
N GLY A 296 -7.08 9.10 -9.20
CA GLY A 296 -7.91 9.29 -8.01
C GLY A 296 -9.36 8.86 -8.22
N LEU A 297 -9.95 9.22 -9.36
CA LEU A 297 -11.32 8.84 -9.73
C LEU A 297 -11.47 7.32 -9.84
N VAL A 298 -10.51 6.63 -10.45
CA VAL A 298 -10.46 5.16 -10.50
C VAL A 298 -10.42 4.55 -9.10
N ILE A 299 -9.59 5.07 -8.19
CA ILE A 299 -9.49 4.57 -6.81
C ILE A 299 -10.82 4.75 -6.08
N VAL A 300 -11.48 5.91 -6.23
CA VAL A 300 -12.81 6.17 -5.63
C VAL A 300 -13.87 5.20 -6.17
N VAL A 301 -13.90 4.97 -7.48
CA VAL A 301 -14.86 4.05 -8.10
C VAL A 301 -14.63 2.62 -7.60
N ILE A 302 -13.38 2.15 -7.55
CA ILE A 302 -13.05 0.82 -7.00
C ILE A 302 -13.51 0.73 -5.53
N TYR A 303 -13.25 1.75 -4.72
CA TYR A 303 -13.67 1.79 -3.34
C TYR A 303 -15.20 1.70 -3.19
N LEU A 304 -15.96 2.45 -4.01
CA LEU A 304 -17.42 2.41 -4.02
C LEU A 304 -17.93 1.03 -4.43
N LEU A 305 -17.36 0.42 -5.47
CA LEU A 305 -17.72 -0.94 -5.90
C LEU A 305 -17.47 -1.97 -4.80
N VAL A 306 -16.30 -1.94 -4.16
CA VAL A 306 -15.96 -2.84 -3.04
C VAL A 306 -16.89 -2.62 -1.86
N SER A 307 -17.25 -1.36 -1.56
CA SER A 307 -18.16 -1.04 -0.47
C SER A 307 -19.60 -1.51 -0.75
N ILE A 308 -20.08 -1.37 -1.99
CA ILE A 308 -21.39 -1.88 -2.41
C ILE A 308 -21.43 -3.41 -2.30
N VAL A 309 -20.41 -4.09 -2.83
CA VAL A 309 -20.27 -5.55 -2.71
C VAL A 309 -20.24 -5.98 -1.24
N GLY A 310 -19.44 -5.31 -0.41
CA GLY A 310 -19.35 -5.61 1.02
C GLY A 310 -20.65 -5.37 1.81
N VAL A 311 -21.50 -4.44 1.37
CA VAL A 311 -22.84 -4.24 1.94
C VAL A 311 -23.78 -5.34 1.46
N VAL A 312 -23.76 -5.68 0.17
CA VAL A 312 -24.63 -6.72 -0.43
C VAL A 312 -24.35 -8.12 0.12
N PHE A 313 -23.10 -8.45 0.44
CA PHE A 313 -22.71 -9.75 1.01
C PHE A 313 -22.78 -9.81 2.56
N ARG A 314 -23.16 -8.71 3.23
CA ARG A 314 -23.43 -8.68 4.68
C ARG A 314 -24.93 -8.72 5.00
N PHE A 315 -25.80 -8.80 3.99
CA PHE A 315 -27.24 -9.04 4.12
C PHE A 315 -27.59 -10.44 3.62
#